data_AF-A0A7J6QBC5-F1
#
_entry.id   AF-A0A7J6QBC5-F1
#
_cell.length_a   1.000
_cell.length_b   1.000
_cell.length_c   1.000
_cell.angle_alpha   90.00
_cell.angle_beta   90.00
_cell.angle_gamma   90.00
#
_symmetry.space_group_name_H-M   'P 1'
#
loop_
_entity.id
_entity.type
_entity.pdbx_description
1 polymer ?
#
loop_
_entity_poly.entity_id
_entity_poly.type
_entity_poly.pdbx_seq_one_letter_code
_entity_poly.pdbx_strand_id
1 'polypeptide(L)'
;LPGTGSCKRLGEKCALGKNINLEVPAGWGDPEYVSSVCKIFIPILQQYRPEAIVLVTSFDVLDSSKTERCYFSRDADLRVTPTFFEWLPWAIRNALPEASVLASVEGGYDPLLVGDAVKCLSAGLGGTTGGTREVPGVEKTAMLSQAAKDAWEAHVFPQVRLYRSAGWRLGNPSDDGERRD
;
A
#
# COMPACT_ATOMS: atom_id res chain seq x y z
N LEU A 1 -18.38 1.68 6.79
CA LEU A 1 -19.32 2.26 5.81
C LEU A 1 -18.53 3.23 4.93
N PRO A 2 -18.85 3.38 3.64
CA PRO A 2 -18.28 4.45 2.83
C PRO A 2 -18.41 5.81 3.54
N GLY A 3 -17.38 6.65 3.44
CA GLY A 3 -17.33 7.95 4.12
C GLY A 3 -16.94 7.93 5.59
N THR A 4 -16.68 6.76 6.21
CA THR A 4 -16.23 6.69 7.63
C THR A 4 -14.72 6.58 7.82
N GLY A 5 -13.93 6.50 6.75
CA GLY A 5 -12.49 6.17 6.76
C GLY A 5 -11.51 7.28 7.14
N SER A 6 -11.86 8.20 8.04
CA SER A 6 -10.95 9.31 8.39
C SER A 6 -9.67 8.83 9.08
N CYS A 7 -8.53 9.46 8.75
CA CYS A 7 -7.21 9.24 9.37
C CYS A 7 -7.19 9.52 10.89
N LYS A 8 -8.15 10.31 11.40
CA LYS A 8 -8.31 10.58 12.83
C LYS A 8 -8.92 9.41 13.61
N ARG A 9 -9.51 8.42 12.94
CA ARG A 9 -10.07 7.23 13.60
C ARG A 9 -8.95 6.23 13.86
N LEU A 10 -8.32 6.36 15.03
CA LEU A 10 -7.18 5.54 15.42
C LEU A 10 -7.56 4.27 16.20
N GLY A 11 -8.85 3.96 16.30
CA GLY A 11 -9.38 2.93 17.19
C GLY A 11 -9.79 3.53 18.54
N GLU A 12 -10.44 2.72 19.38
CA GLU A 12 -11.02 3.17 20.64
C GLU A 12 -10.54 2.31 21.81
N LYS A 13 -10.52 2.90 23.01
CA LYS A 13 -10.20 2.20 24.27
C LYS A 13 -8.86 1.44 24.15
N CYS A 14 -8.86 0.13 24.41
CA CYS A 14 -7.67 -0.72 24.33
C CYS A 14 -7.12 -0.92 22.91
N ALA A 15 -7.87 -0.53 21.87
CA ALA A 15 -7.46 -0.61 20.48
C ALA A 15 -6.96 0.74 19.91
N LEU A 16 -6.77 1.76 20.75
CA LEU A 16 -6.21 3.04 20.29
C LEU A 16 -4.82 2.83 19.66
N GLY A 17 -4.63 3.41 18.49
CA GLY A 17 -3.45 3.24 17.63
C GLY A 17 -3.45 1.96 16.80
N LYS A 18 -4.44 1.05 16.95
CA LYS A 18 -4.51 -0.21 16.20
C LYS A 18 -5.33 -0.11 14.91
N ASN A 19 -6.08 0.97 14.72
CA ASN A 19 -6.68 1.29 13.42
C ASN A 19 -5.87 2.39 12.73
N ILE A 20 -5.42 2.15 11.51
CA ILE A 20 -4.63 3.10 10.73
C ILE A 20 -5.31 3.29 9.38
N ASN A 21 -5.88 4.49 9.16
CA ASN A 21 -6.51 4.87 7.90
C ASN A 21 -5.62 5.90 7.20
N LEU A 22 -5.03 5.56 6.06
CA LEU A 22 -4.38 6.54 5.20
C LEU A 22 -5.43 7.13 4.26
N GLU A 23 -5.70 8.43 4.39
CA GLU A 23 -6.53 9.16 3.43
C GLU A 23 -5.70 9.37 2.16
N VAL A 24 -6.18 8.80 1.04
CA VAL A 24 -5.52 8.83 -0.27
C VAL A 24 -6.32 9.74 -1.21
N PRO A 25 -5.72 10.77 -1.81
CA PRO A 25 -6.39 11.63 -2.78
C PRO A 25 -6.50 10.95 -4.15
N ALA A 26 -7.42 11.44 -4.97
CA ALA A 26 -7.55 11.03 -6.36
C ALA A 26 -6.26 11.26 -7.15
N GLY A 27 -6.02 10.42 -8.15
CA GLY A 27 -4.89 10.47 -9.06
C GLY A 27 -3.65 9.71 -8.61
N TRP A 28 -3.57 9.28 -7.34
CA TRP A 28 -2.43 8.50 -6.85
C TRP A 28 -2.32 7.15 -7.56
N GLY A 29 -1.09 6.77 -7.88
CA GLY A 29 -0.76 5.50 -8.52
C GLY A 29 0.35 4.76 -7.79
N ASP A 30 1.03 3.88 -8.50
CA ASP A 30 2.07 3.02 -7.92
C ASP A 30 3.12 3.78 -7.08
N PRO A 31 3.69 4.92 -7.52
CA PRO A 31 4.74 5.61 -6.75
C PRO A 31 4.29 6.09 -5.36
N GLU A 32 3.08 6.65 -5.26
CA GLU A 32 2.54 7.12 -3.99
C GLU A 32 2.15 5.94 -3.08
N TYR A 33 1.61 4.86 -3.66
CA TYR A 33 1.27 3.65 -2.93
C TYR A 33 2.51 2.93 -2.39
N VAL A 34 3.53 2.73 -3.23
CA VAL A 34 4.82 2.16 -2.84
C VAL A 34 5.45 2.98 -1.73
N SER A 35 5.50 4.30 -1.89
CA SER A 35 6.06 5.21 -0.88
C SER A 35 5.30 5.11 0.45
N SER A 36 3.96 5.07 0.40
CA SER A 36 3.11 4.93 1.59
C SER A 36 3.33 3.59 2.30
N VAL A 37 3.41 2.50 1.56
CA VAL A 37 3.67 1.16 2.11
C VAL A 37 5.06 1.11 2.76
N CYS A 38 6.10 1.58 2.08
CA CYS A 38 7.47 1.54 2.57
C CYS A 38 7.72 2.48 3.76
N LYS A 39 7.16 3.69 3.75
CA LYS A 39 7.45 4.72 4.77
C LYS A 39 6.50 4.69 5.96
N ILE A 40 5.31 4.11 5.81
CA ILE A 40 4.26 4.13 6.86
C ILE A 40 3.92 2.71 7.30
N PHE A 41 3.39 1.88 6.39
CA PHE A 41 2.80 0.60 6.77
C PHE A 41 3.83 -0.46 7.17
N ILE A 42 4.91 -0.63 6.41
CA ILE A 42 5.98 -1.58 6.76
C ILE A 42 6.59 -1.27 8.14
N PRO A 43 6.99 -0.02 8.46
CA PRO A 43 7.48 0.32 9.79
C PRO A 43 6.47 0.07 10.92
N ILE A 44 5.17 0.28 10.67
CA ILE A 44 4.10 -0.04 11.63
C ILE A 44 4.01 -1.55 11.83
N LEU A 45 3.97 -2.33 10.75
CA LEU A 45 3.88 -3.79 10.79
C LEU A 45 5.09 -4.41 11.50
N GLN A 46 6.30 -3.90 11.25
CA GLN A 46 7.52 -4.36 11.93
C GLN A 46 7.48 -4.08 13.44
N GLN A 47 6.89 -2.97 13.86
CA GLN A 47 6.67 -2.67 15.27
C GLN A 47 5.55 -3.52 15.88
N TYR A 48 4.50 -3.81 15.11
CA TYR A 48 3.37 -4.61 15.54
C TYR A 48 3.73 -6.10 15.68
N ARG A 49 4.63 -6.61 14.82
CA ARG A 49 5.05 -8.01 14.73
C ARG A 49 3.88 -8.99 14.62
N PRO A 50 3.04 -8.88 13.58
CA PRO A 50 1.96 -9.84 13.36
C PRO A 50 2.50 -11.24 13.06
N GLU A 51 1.81 -12.27 13.54
CA GLU A 51 2.07 -13.67 13.16
C GLU A 51 1.40 -14.01 11.82
N ALA A 52 0.32 -13.30 11.48
CA ALA A 52 -0.40 -13.43 10.22
C ALA A 52 -0.93 -12.08 9.72
N ILE A 53 -0.99 -11.92 8.40
CA ILE A 53 -1.49 -10.75 7.70
C ILE A 53 -2.56 -11.21 6.71
N VAL A 54 -3.73 -10.60 6.78
CA VAL A 54 -4.80 -10.77 5.80
C VAL A 54 -4.87 -9.53 4.92
N LEU A 55 -4.56 -9.71 3.65
CA LEU A 55 -4.70 -8.67 2.63
C LEU A 55 -6.11 -8.76 2.03
N VAL A 56 -6.95 -7.80 2.42
CA VAL A 56 -8.26 -7.62 1.78
C VAL A 56 -8.03 -6.74 0.55
N THR A 57 -7.93 -7.38 -0.61
CA THR A 57 -7.40 -6.78 -1.84
C THR A 57 -8.54 -6.44 -2.79
N SER A 58 -8.90 -5.16 -2.86
CA SER A 58 -9.78 -4.65 -3.91
C SER A 58 -8.99 -4.21 -5.14
N PHE A 59 -9.47 -4.57 -6.32
CA PHE A 59 -8.94 -4.13 -7.61
C PHE A 59 -9.65 -2.89 -8.17
N ASP A 60 -10.50 -2.23 -7.37
CA ASP A 60 -11.17 -0.98 -7.76
C ASP A 60 -10.19 0.19 -7.97
N VAL A 61 -8.95 0.04 -7.49
CA VAL A 61 -7.88 1.04 -7.60
C VAL A 61 -7.10 0.97 -8.91
N LEU A 62 -7.40 -0.03 -9.76
CA LEU A 62 -6.68 -0.27 -11.01
C LEU A 62 -6.88 0.89 -11.98
N ASP A 63 -5.78 1.28 -12.67
CA ASP A 63 -5.82 2.28 -13.72
C ASP A 63 -6.57 1.77 -14.95
N SER A 64 -7.87 2.09 -15.04
CA SER A 64 -8.69 1.84 -16.22
C SER A 64 -8.71 3.01 -17.20
N SER A 65 -7.83 4.02 -17.08
CA SER A 65 -7.86 5.21 -17.94
C SER A 65 -7.53 4.91 -19.40
N LYS A 66 -6.84 3.78 -19.65
CA LYS A 66 -6.42 3.33 -20.99
C LYS A 66 -7.27 2.20 -21.56
N THR A 67 -8.31 1.76 -20.87
CA THR A 67 -9.17 0.67 -21.35
C THR A 67 -10.33 1.21 -22.18
N GLU A 68 -10.90 0.38 -23.06
CA GLU A 68 -12.00 0.79 -23.96
C GLU A 68 -13.24 1.27 -23.19
N ARG A 69 -13.38 0.84 -21.93
CA ARG A 69 -14.45 1.25 -21.02
C ARG A 69 -13.81 1.69 -19.72
N CYS A 70 -13.92 2.98 -19.40
CA CYS A 70 -13.47 3.44 -18.09
C CYS A 70 -14.41 2.91 -17.01
N TYR A 71 -13.91 1.95 -16.23
CA TYR A 71 -14.59 1.43 -15.05
C TYR A 71 -14.22 2.30 -13.86
N PHE A 72 -14.73 3.54 -13.83
CA PHE A 72 -14.57 4.38 -12.65
C PHE A 72 -15.45 3.82 -11.53
N SER A 73 -14.83 3.35 -10.45
CA SER A 73 -15.48 3.46 -9.15
C SER A 73 -15.76 4.94 -8.94
N ARG A 74 -17.03 5.33 -8.75
CA ARG A 74 -17.46 6.74 -8.65
C ARG A 74 -16.71 7.55 -7.59
N ASP A 75 -15.98 6.87 -6.70
CA ASP A 75 -15.25 7.44 -5.58
C ASP A 75 -13.76 7.01 -5.49
N ALA A 76 -13.22 6.25 -6.47
CA ALA A 76 -11.82 5.81 -6.47
C ALA A 76 -11.15 6.07 -7.83
N ASP A 77 -10.85 7.34 -8.09
CA ASP A 77 -10.04 7.75 -9.24
C ASP A 77 -8.55 7.51 -8.94
N LEU A 78 -8.10 6.26 -9.03
CA LEU A 78 -6.72 5.86 -8.72
C LEU A 78 -6.03 5.27 -9.95
N ARG A 79 -4.70 5.17 -9.90
CA ARG A 79 -3.84 4.82 -11.04
C ARG A 79 -2.87 3.69 -10.71
N VAL A 80 -3.34 2.67 -9.99
CA VAL A 80 -2.51 1.54 -9.58
C VAL A 80 -2.44 0.52 -10.73
N THR A 81 -1.26 -0.03 -11.00
CA THR A 81 -1.10 -1.05 -12.05
C THR A 81 -1.23 -2.47 -11.48
N PRO A 82 -1.53 -3.49 -12.30
CA PRO A 82 -1.49 -4.89 -11.88
C PRO A 82 -0.17 -5.28 -11.17
N THR A 83 0.96 -4.72 -11.60
CA THR A 83 2.28 -5.06 -11.05
C THR A 83 2.47 -4.66 -9.59
N PHE A 84 1.72 -3.66 -9.10
CA PHE A 84 1.68 -3.33 -7.68
C PHE A 84 1.19 -4.51 -6.82
N PHE A 85 0.25 -5.31 -7.34
CA PHE A 85 -0.31 -6.44 -6.61
C PHE A 85 0.63 -7.65 -6.54
N GLU A 86 1.64 -7.71 -7.41
CA GLU A 86 2.78 -8.62 -7.24
C GLU A 86 3.75 -8.10 -6.17
N TRP A 87 4.03 -6.80 -6.22
CA TRP A 87 4.98 -6.16 -5.33
C TRP A 87 4.53 -6.09 -3.87
N LEU A 88 3.28 -5.72 -3.59
CA LEU A 88 2.80 -5.54 -2.22
C LEU A 88 3.00 -6.77 -1.32
N PRO A 89 2.51 -7.98 -1.68
CA PRO A 89 2.77 -9.19 -0.90
C PRO A 89 4.26 -9.54 -0.86
N TRP A 90 5.01 -9.32 -1.95
CA TRP A 90 6.47 -9.52 -1.96
C TRP A 90 7.15 -8.60 -0.92
N ALA A 91 6.82 -7.31 -0.89
CA ALA A 91 7.42 -6.32 0.01
C ALA A 91 7.10 -6.63 1.48
N ILE A 92 5.85 -7.00 1.77
CA ILE A 92 5.44 -7.42 3.11
C ILE A 92 6.23 -8.65 3.57
N ARG A 93 6.33 -9.68 2.73
CA ARG A 93 7.05 -10.92 3.07
C ARG A 93 8.55 -10.72 3.22
N ASN A 94 9.15 -9.83 2.43
CA ASN A 94 10.56 -9.46 2.59
C ASN A 94 10.79 -8.68 3.90
N ALA A 95 9.88 -7.78 4.26
CA ALA A 95 9.99 -7.00 5.48
C ALA A 95 9.63 -7.78 6.76
N LEU A 96 8.79 -8.81 6.65
CA LEU A 96 8.20 -9.60 7.73
C LEU A 96 8.25 -11.10 7.38
N PRO A 97 9.43 -11.73 7.31
CA PRO A 97 9.59 -13.10 6.80
C PRO A 97 8.90 -14.17 7.65
N GLU A 98 8.68 -13.89 8.93
CA GLU A 98 8.03 -14.81 9.88
C GLU A 98 6.49 -14.74 9.83
N ALA A 99 5.93 -13.70 9.21
CA ALA A 99 4.48 -13.52 9.16
C ALA A 99 3.88 -14.32 7.98
N SER A 100 2.82 -15.08 8.26
CA SER A 100 2.02 -15.71 7.19
C SER A 100 1.18 -14.66 6.46
N VAL A 101 1.14 -14.69 5.13
CA VAL A 101 0.36 -13.74 4.33
C VAL A 101 -0.72 -14.50 3.54
N LEU A 102 -1.97 -14.11 3.77
CA LEU A 102 -3.15 -14.56 3.02
C LEU A 102 -3.77 -13.37 2.30
N ALA A 103 -4.34 -13.58 1.12
CA ALA A 103 -5.15 -12.58 0.45
C ALA A 103 -6.60 -13.04 0.25
N SER A 104 -7.53 -12.10 0.37
CA SER A 104 -8.93 -12.23 -0.02
C SER A 104 -9.23 -11.13 -1.03
N VAL A 105 -9.67 -11.51 -2.23
CA VAL A 105 -10.00 -10.55 -3.29
C VAL A 105 -11.42 -10.03 -3.09
N GLU A 106 -11.61 -8.72 -3.22
CA GLU A 106 -12.91 -8.05 -3.17
C GLU A 106 -13.30 -7.43 -4.52
N GLY A 107 -13.36 -6.10 -4.62
CA GLY A 107 -13.78 -5.35 -5.80
C GLY A 107 -12.84 -5.53 -7.00
N GLY A 108 -13.25 -4.95 -8.13
CA GLY A 108 -12.61 -5.08 -9.43
C GLY A 108 -13.66 -5.24 -10.53
N TYR A 109 -13.72 -4.29 -11.45
CA TYR A 109 -14.80 -4.23 -12.44
C TYR A 109 -14.33 -4.39 -13.89
N ASP A 110 -13.06 -4.13 -14.19
CA ASP A 110 -12.49 -4.38 -15.51
C ASP A 110 -11.99 -5.83 -15.59
N PRO A 111 -12.65 -6.74 -16.34
CA PRO A 111 -12.32 -8.16 -16.29
C PRO A 111 -10.90 -8.48 -16.78
N LEU A 112 -10.36 -7.71 -17.74
CA LEU A 112 -9.03 -7.94 -18.28
C LEU A 112 -7.97 -7.49 -17.27
N LEU A 113 -8.12 -6.28 -16.73
CA LEU A 113 -7.20 -5.76 -15.72
C LEU A 113 -7.26 -6.58 -14.42
N VAL A 114 -8.45 -7.01 -14.00
CA VAL A 114 -8.63 -7.92 -12.85
C VAL A 114 -7.92 -9.24 -13.11
N GLY A 115 -8.07 -9.81 -14.31
CA GLY A 115 -7.37 -11.05 -14.69
C GLY A 115 -5.85 -10.92 -14.55
N ASP A 116 -5.28 -9.80 -14.99
CA ASP A 116 -3.85 -9.55 -14.85
C ASP A 116 -3.43 -9.26 -13.40
N ALA A 117 -4.23 -8.50 -12.64
CA ALA A 117 -3.97 -8.23 -11.23
C ALA A 117 -4.01 -9.50 -10.37
N VAL A 118 -4.92 -10.45 -10.66
CA VAL A 118 -4.97 -11.76 -9.99
C VAL A 118 -3.72 -12.60 -10.30
N LYS A 119 -3.22 -12.58 -11.54
CA LYS A 119 -1.96 -13.25 -11.89
C LYS A 119 -0.79 -12.66 -11.11
N CYS A 120 -0.68 -11.32 -11.08
CA CYS A 120 0.34 -10.61 -10.31
C CYS A 120 0.26 -10.90 -8.80
N LEU A 121 -0.94 -10.82 -8.21
CA LEU A 121 -1.17 -11.15 -6.81
C LEU A 121 -0.76 -12.59 -6.49
N SER A 122 -1.13 -13.54 -7.35
CA SER A 122 -0.75 -14.94 -7.20
C SER A 122 0.76 -15.14 -7.28
N ALA A 123 1.45 -14.43 -8.19
CA ALA A 123 2.91 -14.48 -8.29
C ALA A 123 3.59 -13.91 -7.03
N GLY A 124 3.12 -12.76 -6.54
CA GLY A 124 3.68 -12.11 -5.35
C GLY A 124 3.47 -12.92 -4.05
N LEU A 125 2.32 -13.61 -3.94
CA LEU A 125 2.05 -14.56 -2.85
C LEU A 125 2.83 -15.87 -3.02
N GLY A 126 2.95 -16.35 -4.26
CA GLY A 126 3.51 -17.65 -4.61
C GLY A 126 5.03 -17.73 -4.57
N GLY A 127 5.74 -16.59 -4.45
CA GLY A 127 7.18 -16.62 -4.15
C GLY A 127 7.40 -17.49 -2.91
N THR A 128 8.27 -18.49 -2.95
CA THR A 128 8.55 -19.34 -1.78
C THR A 128 8.97 -18.48 -0.60
N THR A 129 8.62 -18.88 0.62
CA THR A 129 9.28 -18.36 1.83
C THR A 129 10.79 -18.51 1.62
N GLY A 130 11.52 -17.40 1.48
CA GLY A 130 12.99 -17.41 1.42
C GLY A 130 13.68 -17.47 0.04
N GLY A 131 13.07 -17.11 -1.09
CA GLY A 131 13.85 -16.89 -2.32
C GLY A 131 13.02 -16.83 -3.60
N THR A 132 12.67 -15.64 -4.09
CA THR A 132 13.54 -14.89 -5.00
C THR A 132 13.65 -13.41 -4.63
N ARG A 133 14.90 -12.90 -4.62
CA ARG A 133 15.31 -11.55 -4.19
C ARG A 133 15.08 -10.44 -5.22
N GLU A 134 14.58 -10.76 -6.41
CA GLU A 134 14.44 -9.74 -7.45
C GLU A 134 13.26 -8.83 -7.15
N VAL A 135 13.59 -7.57 -6.90
CA VAL A 135 12.64 -6.47 -6.72
C VAL A 135 11.74 -6.40 -7.97
N PRO A 136 10.42 -6.58 -7.83
CA PRO A 136 9.47 -6.40 -8.93
C PRO A 136 9.66 -5.05 -9.60
N GLY A 137 9.47 -5.01 -10.93
CA GLY A 137 9.78 -3.83 -11.75
C GLY A 137 9.14 -2.53 -11.27
N VAL A 138 7.98 -2.62 -10.62
CA VAL A 138 7.25 -1.47 -10.10
C VAL A 138 8.09 -0.62 -9.14
N GLU A 139 8.90 -1.19 -8.25
CA GLU A 139 9.72 -0.39 -7.33
C GLU A 139 10.90 0.29 -8.05
N LYS A 140 11.35 -0.28 -9.17
CA LYS A 140 12.40 0.32 -10.02
C LYS A 140 11.87 1.46 -10.89
N THR A 141 10.59 1.44 -11.25
CA THR A 141 9.96 2.43 -12.14
C THR A 141 9.07 3.42 -11.42
N ALA A 142 8.58 3.09 -10.22
CA ALA A 142 7.70 3.92 -9.42
C ALA A 142 8.48 4.97 -8.62
N MET A 143 9.25 5.79 -9.33
CA MET A 143 9.88 6.97 -8.77
C MET A 143 8.93 8.17 -8.92
N LEU A 144 8.62 8.81 -7.79
CA LEU A 144 7.91 10.08 -7.79
C LEU A 144 8.78 11.14 -8.46
N SER A 145 8.19 11.94 -9.35
CA SER A 145 8.81 13.22 -9.73
C SER A 145 9.00 14.09 -8.48
N GLN A 146 9.92 15.05 -8.48
CA GLN A 146 10.12 15.91 -7.31
C GLN A 146 8.81 16.59 -6.86
N ALA A 147 8.04 17.13 -7.81
CA ALA A 147 6.76 17.76 -7.50
C ALA A 147 5.73 16.77 -6.91
N ALA A 148 5.68 15.54 -7.43
CA ALA A 148 4.79 14.49 -6.90
C ALA A 148 5.25 14.01 -5.51
N LYS A 149 6.57 13.95 -5.27
CA LYS A 149 7.17 13.66 -3.97
C LYS A 149 6.80 14.72 -2.95
N ASP A 150 7.01 16.00 -3.27
CA ASP A 150 6.66 17.12 -2.39
C ASP A 150 5.15 17.12 -2.05
N ALA A 151 4.30 16.86 -3.04
CA ALA A 151 2.86 16.77 -2.85
C ALA A 151 2.46 15.56 -1.98
N TRP A 152 3.07 14.39 -2.22
CA TRP A 152 2.86 13.20 -1.40
C TRP A 152 3.29 13.46 0.05
N GLU A 153 4.48 14.01 0.28
CA GLU A 153 5.01 14.34 1.60
C GLU A 153 4.10 15.30 2.36
N ALA A 154 3.69 16.40 1.71
CA ALA A 154 2.79 17.39 2.30
C ALA A 154 1.45 16.77 2.72
N HIS A 155 0.93 15.82 1.94
CA HIS A 155 -0.33 15.13 2.23
C HIS A 155 -0.21 14.09 3.35
N VAL A 156 0.88 13.32 3.40
CA VAL A 156 1.04 12.24 4.39
C VAL A 156 1.59 12.73 5.73
N PHE A 157 2.37 13.81 5.76
CA PHE A 157 3.06 14.26 6.97
C PHE A 157 2.11 14.54 8.15
N PRO A 158 0.96 15.22 7.99
CA PRO A 158 -0.01 15.39 9.08
C PRO A 158 -0.55 14.07 9.62
N GLN A 159 -0.78 13.09 8.74
CA GLN A 159 -1.29 11.76 9.10
C GLN A 159 -0.22 10.96 9.86
N VAL A 160 1.04 11.03 9.42
CA VAL A 160 2.18 10.43 10.14
C VAL A 160 2.32 11.02 11.54
N ARG A 161 2.11 12.33 11.73
CA ARG A 161 2.09 12.93 13.08
C ARG A 161 0.97 12.35 13.95
N LEU A 162 -0.21 12.09 13.39
CA LEU A 162 -1.31 11.42 14.11
C LEU A 162 -0.90 10.00 14.52
N TYR A 163 -0.32 9.20 13.63
CA TYR A 163 0.13 7.85 13.96
C TYR A 163 1.22 7.84 15.03
N ARG A 164 2.15 8.81 15.00
CA ARG A 164 3.14 9.01 16.05
C ARG A 164 2.51 9.33 17.40
N SER A 165 1.49 10.19 17.43
CA SER A 165 0.75 10.49 18.66
C SER A 165 0.01 9.26 19.22
N ALA A 166 -0.27 8.28 18.38
CA ALA A 166 -0.87 7.00 18.75
C ALA A 166 0.16 5.93 19.18
N GLY A 167 1.45 6.27 19.24
CA GLY A 167 2.52 5.40 19.75
C GLY A 167 3.42 4.75 18.70
N TRP A 168 3.23 5.02 17.40
CA TRP A 168 4.07 4.46 16.34
C TRP A 168 5.35 5.27 16.11
N ARG A 169 6.50 4.60 16.04
CA ARG A 169 7.78 5.25 15.70
C ARG A 169 7.94 5.26 14.18
N LEU A 170 7.65 6.39 13.55
CA LEU A 170 7.76 6.59 12.10
C LEU A 170 8.82 7.64 11.78
N GLY A 171 9.68 7.38 10.78
CA GLY A 171 10.64 8.35 10.23
C GLY A 171 9.94 9.52 9.54
N ASN A 172 10.68 10.56 9.15
CA ASN A 172 10.08 11.65 8.37
C ASN A 172 9.78 11.13 6.95
N PRO A 173 8.62 11.44 6.35
CA PRO A 173 8.33 11.05 4.97
C PRO A 173 9.39 11.57 3.98
N SER A 174 9.98 12.72 4.28
CA SER A 174 11.07 13.36 3.51
C SER A 174 12.43 12.68 3.65
N ASP A 175 12.60 11.78 4.63
CA ASP A 175 13.87 11.10 4.82
C ASP A 175 13.99 10.03 3.73
N ASP A 176 14.88 10.25 2.75
CA ASP A 176 15.33 9.23 1.81
C ASP A 176 16.24 8.25 2.56
N GLY A 177 15.63 7.45 3.44
CA GLY A 177 16.29 6.57 4.40
C GLY A 177 17.70 6.18 3.97
N GLU A 178 18.70 6.89 4.50
CA GLU A 178 20.06 6.41 4.48
C GLU A 178 20.00 5.04 5.15
N ARG A 179 20.17 3.98 4.35
CA ARG A 179 20.60 2.70 4.89
C ARG A 179 21.94 3.03 5.54
N ARG A 180 21.96 3.09 6.87
CA ARG A 180 23.21 3.00 7.59
C ARG A 180 23.68 1.58 7.37
N ASP A 181 24.74 1.48 6.58
CA ASP A 181 25.51 0.28 6.29
C ASP A 181 25.93 -0.43 7.60
#